data_AF-A0A9Q2QHE2-F1
#
_entry.id   AF-A0A9Q2QHE2-F1
#
_cell.length_a   1.000
_cell.length_b   1.000
_cell.length_c   1.000
_cell.angle_alpha   90.00
_cell.angle_beta   90.00
_cell.angle_gamma   90.00
#
_symmetry.space_group_name_H-M   'P 1'
#
loop_
_entity.id
_entity.type
_entity.pdbx_description
1 polymer ?
#
loop_
_entity_poly.entity_id
_entity_poly.type
_entity_poly.pdbx_seq_one_letter_code
_entity_poly.pdbx_strand_id
1 'polypeptide(L)' 'MKYRHALSQLCFQMLEMGADRRTVKKALTSRRMKARQAVVLLCKQEMVLLRAGKLPIQNATSTTSH' A
#
# COMPACT_ATOMS: atom_id res chain seq x y z
N MET A 1 4.42 1.93 -21.05
CA MET A 1 4.23 2.13 -19.60
C MET A 1 2.96 1.50 -19.00
N LYS A 2 2.23 0.60 -19.71
CA LYS A 2 0.92 0.07 -19.26
C LYS A 2 0.98 -0.83 -18.01
N TYR A 3 2.05 -1.61 -17.84
CA TYR A 3 2.20 -2.57 -16.73
C TYR A 3 2.35 -1.91 -15.35
N ARG A 4 3.05 -0.76 -15.27
CA ARG A 4 3.24 -0.03 -14.01
C ARG A 4 1.94 0.62 -13.53
N HIS A 5 1.08 1.04 -14.45
CA HIS A 5 -0.22 1.60 -14.12
C HIS A 5 -1.15 0.53 -13.53
N ALA A 6 -1.20 -0.66 -14.15
CA ALA A 6 -1.98 -1.79 -13.66
C ALA A 6 -1.57 -2.23 -12.24
N LEU A 7 -0.26 -2.27 -11.93
CA LEU A 7 0.21 -2.61 -10.58
C LEU A 7 -0.11 -1.52 -9.55
N SER A 8 -0.11 -0.25 -9.96
CA SER A 8 -0.51 0.86 -9.10
C SER A 8 -1.98 0.79 -8.74
N GLN A 9 -2.84 0.52 -9.73
CA GLN A 9 -4.28 0.36 -9.53
C GLN A 9 -4.61 -0.87 -8.68
N LEU A 10 -3.94 -2.00 -8.93
CA LEU A 10 -4.07 -3.20 -8.10
C LEU A 10 -3.71 -2.92 -6.64
N CYS A 11 -2.59 -2.24 -6.40
CA CYS A 11 -2.15 -1.89 -5.05
C CYS A 11 -3.18 -0.99 -4.35
N PHE A 12 -3.72 0.01 -5.05
CA PHE A 12 -4.76 0.89 -4.52
C PHE A 12 -6.02 0.10 -4.15
N GLN A 13 -6.54 -0.73 -5.05
CA GLN A 13 -7.75 -1.53 -4.82
C GLN A 13 -7.59 -2.50 -3.66
N MET A 14 -6.44 -3.19 -3.57
CA MET A 14 -6.21 -4.11 -2.46
C MET A 14 -6.19 -3.38 -1.10
N LEU A 15 -5.54 -2.22 -1.02
CA LEU A 15 -5.52 -1.41 0.20
C LEU A 15 -6.92 -0.85 0.53
N GLU A 16 -7.68 -0.40 -0.48
CA GLU A 16 -9.05 0.09 -0.33
C GLU A 16 -10.01 -0.99 0.18
N MET A 17 -9.80 -2.25 -0.22
CA MET A 17 -10.54 -3.42 0.30
C MET A 17 -10.05 -3.89 1.69
N GLY A 18 -9.09 -3.20 2.30
CA GLY A 18 -8.57 -3.53 3.64
C GLY A 18 -7.49 -4.61 3.67
N ALA A 19 -6.87 -4.95 2.54
CA ALA A 19 -5.75 -5.87 2.54
C ALA A 19 -4.55 -5.28 3.30
N ASP A 20 -3.91 -6.10 4.13
CA ASP A 20 -2.74 -5.69 4.88
C ASP A 20 -1.50 -5.49 3.98
N ARG A 21 -0.54 -4.71 4.49
CA ARG A 21 0.69 -4.37 3.76
C ARG A 21 1.49 -5.58 3.30
N ARG A 22 1.51 -6.67 4.07
CA ARG A 22 2.27 -7.88 3.74
C ARG A 22 1.63 -8.60 2.56
N THR A 23 0.31 -8.69 2.54
CA THR A 23 -0.47 -9.27 1.44
C THR A 23 -0.30 -8.48 0.15
N VAL A 24 -0.42 -7.15 0.20
CA VAL A 24 -0.22 -6.28 -0.98
C VAL A 24 1.22 -6.39 -1.51
N LYS A 25 2.22 -6.35 -0.62
CA LYS A 25 3.63 -6.54 -1.01
C LYS A 25 3.86 -7.88 -1.69
N LYS A 26 3.30 -8.98 -1.14
CA LYS A 26 3.41 -10.32 -1.73
C LYS A 26 2.82 -10.36 -3.13
N ALA A 27 1.62 -9.79 -3.32
CA ALA A 27 0.96 -9.72 -4.63
C ALA A 27 1.79 -8.95 -5.68
N LEU A 28 2.42 -7.84 -5.29
CA LEU A 28 3.31 -7.07 -6.17
C LEU A 28 4.58 -7.87 -6.53
N THR A 29 5.21 -8.51 -5.55
CA THR A 29 6.43 -9.31 -5.79
C THR A 29 6.17 -10.56 -6.64
N SER A 30 5.01 -11.23 -6.46
CA SER A 30 4.61 -12.37 -7.31
C SER A 30 4.44 -11.96 -8.78
N ARG A 31 4.16 -10.68 -9.04
CA ARG A 31 4.08 -10.09 -10.39
C ARG A 31 5.42 -9.50 -10.86
N ARG A 32 6.54 -10.01 -10.33
CA ARG A 32 7.93 -9.65 -10.67
C ARG A 32 8.33 -8.21 -10.32
N MET A 33 7.59 -7.51 -9.46
CA MET A 33 8.06 -6.23 -8.91
C MET A 33 9.16 -6.46 -7.88
N LYS A 34 10.26 -5.71 -7.95
CA LYS A 34 11.32 -5.80 -6.95
C LYS A 34 10.80 -5.35 -5.58
N ALA A 35 11.24 -6.01 -4.51
CA ALA A 35 10.75 -5.74 -3.16
C ALA A 35 10.80 -4.26 -2.75
N ARG A 36 11.90 -3.54 -3.04
CA ARG A 36 12.00 -2.09 -2.76
C ARG A 36 10.99 -1.27 -3.55
N GLN A 37 10.77 -1.60 -4.82
CA GLN A 37 9.77 -0.93 -5.66
C GLN A 37 8.34 -1.19 -5.15
N ALA A 38 8.07 -2.42 -4.68
CA ALA A 38 6.80 -2.77 -4.08
C ALA A 38 6.53 -1.95 -2.81
N VAL A 39 7.53 -1.76 -1.94
CA VAL A 39 7.41 -0.92 -0.75
C VAL A 39 7.14 0.54 -1.11
N VAL A 40 7.89 1.11 -2.06
CA VAL A 40 7.70 2.50 -2.49
C VAL A 40 6.30 2.72 -3.07
N LEU A 41 5.85 1.80 -3.94
CA LEU A 41 4.51 1.86 -4.52
C LEU A 41 3.42 1.77 -3.45
N LEU A 42 3.59 0.84 -2.52
CA LEU A 42 2.67 0.63 -1.41
C LEU A 42 2.53 1.88 -0.55
N CYS A 43 3.65 2.46 -0.10
CA CYS A 43 3.63 3.72 0.66
C CYS A 43 2.97 4.86 -0.13
N LYS A 44 3.21 4.93 -1.46
CA LYS A 44 2.58 5.94 -2.30
C LYS A 44 1.06 5.77 -2.34
N GLN A 45 0.54 4.55 -2.48
CA GLN A 45 -0.90 4.31 -2.54
C GLN A 45 -1.59 4.49 -1.19
N GLU A 46 -0.96 4.11 -0.09
CA GLU A 46 -1.48 4.41 1.25
C GLU A 46 -1.63 5.91 1.48
N MET A 47 -0.64 6.71 1.07
CA MET A 47 -0.73 8.17 1.17
C MET A 47 -1.89 8.74 0.34
N VAL A 48 -2.21 8.14 -0.81
CA VAL A 48 -3.38 8.53 -1.61
C VAL A 48 -4.68 8.19 -0.87
N LEU A 49 -4.78 6.98 -0.30
CA LEU A 49 -5.98 6.56 0.45
C LEU A 49 -6.19 7.33 1.75
N LEU A 50 -5.11 7.64 2.47
CA LEU A 50 -5.14 8.50 3.66
C LEU A 50 -5.67 9.89 3.32
N ARG A 51 -5.15 10.51 2.25
CA ARG A 51 -5.63 11.82 1.76
C ARG A 51 -7.09 11.78 1.29
N ALA A 52 -7.53 10.64 0.75
CA ALA A 52 -8.91 10.43 0.33
C ALA A 52 -9.87 10.11 1.49
N GLY A 53 -9.38 9.98 2.74
CA GLY A 53 -10.18 9.57 3.90
C GLY A 53 -10.67 8.12 3.83
N LYS A 54 -10.07 7.29 2.97
CA LYS A 54 -10.49 5.90 2.70
C LYS A 54 -9.69 4.86 3.48
N LEU A 55 -8.54 5.23 4.02
CA LEU A 55 -7.82 4.38 4.95
C LEU A 55 -8.18 4.81 6.37
N PRO A 56 -8.66 3.91 7.24
CA PRO A 56 -8.67 4.22 8.67
C PRO A 56 -7.22 4.55 9.05
N ILE A 57 -7.01 5.70 9.67
CA ILE A 57 -5.76 5.97 10.37
C ILE A 57 -5.75 4.90 11.46
N GLN A 58 -5.06 3.78 11.20
CA GLN A 58 -4.72 2.85 12.24
C GLN A 58 -3.87 3.69 13.18
N ASN A 59 -4.49 4.16 14.26
CA ASN A 59 -3.84 4.94 15.29
C ASN A 59 -2.49 4.27 15.54
N ALA A 60 -1.42 4.97 15.18
CA ALA A 60 -0.14 4.72 15.78
C ALA A 60 -0.33 5.10 17.25
N THR A 61 -0.92 4.22 18.05
CA THR A 61 -0.70 4.15 19.49
C THR A 61 0.74 3.71 19.68
N SER A 62 1.67 4.58 19.29
CA SER A 62 2.95 4.67 19.94
C SER A 62 2.68 5.47 21.20
N THR A 63 2.38 4.73 22.27
CA THR A 63 2.49 5.18 23.64
C THR A 63 3.91 5.72 23.83
N THR A 64 4.13 7.01 23.58
CA THR A 64 5.30 7.70 24.11
C THR A 64 4.93 8.13 25.51
N SER A 65 5.05 7.19 26.45
CA SER A 65 5.19 7.52 27.86
C SER A 65 6.65 7.96 28.06
N HIS A 66 6.86 9.26 28.25
CA HIS A 66 8.02 9.79 28.95
C HIS A 66 7.54 10.91 29.87
#